data_AF-A0A2U8GX58-F1
#
_entry.id   AF-A0A2U8GX58-F1
#
_cell.length_a   1.000
_cell.length_b   1.000
_cell.length_c   1.000
_cell.angle_alpha   90.00
_cell.angle_beta   90.00
_cell.angle_gamma   90.00
#
_symmetry.space_group_name_H-M   'P 1'
#
loop_
_entity.id
_entity.type
_entity.pdbx_description
1 polymer ?
#
loop_
_entity_poly.entity_id
_entity_poly.type
_entity_poly.pdbx_seq_one_letter_code
_entity_poly.pdbx_strand_id
1 'polypeptide(L)'
;MRLPLLVTLISLVCMPLAHGQGTPAPAAAAAKEVALDKDWRSTEGYTFPALAKTVADMQNLAHAMHLRDYCSDLRVSDEFVRERLARFSQLTGRQETCRSLLDY
;
A
#
# COMPACT_ATOMS: atom_id res chain seq x y z
N MET A 1 -42.47 -7.16 11.46
CA MET A 1 -41.51 -7.90 12.32
C MET A 1 -41.47 -9.36 11.93
N ARG A 2 -40.58 -9.75 11.01
CA ARG A 2 -40.23 -11.14 10.69
C ARG A 2 -38.76 -11.15 10.22
N LEU A 3 -37.86 -11.01 11.18
CA LEU A 3 -36.41 -11.08 10.98
C LEU A 3 -35.77 -11.84 12.16
N PRO A 4 -36.00 -13.16 12.28
CA PRO A 4 -34.95 -13.99 12.87
C PRO A 4 -34.94 -15.39 12.24
N LEU A 5 -34.48 -15.52 11.00
CA LEU A 5 -34.23 -16.84 10.40
C LEU A 5 -32.93 -16.90 9.58
N LEU A 6 -32.04 -15.92 9.76
CA LEU A 6 -30.78 -15.80 9.01
C LEU A 6 -29.54 -15.83 9.92
N VAL A 7 -29.71 -16.05 11.23
CA VAL A 7 -28.60 -16.04 12.21
C VAL A 7 -28.14 -17.46 12.61
N THR A 8 -28.87 -18.51 12.23
CA THR A 8 -28.54 -19.91 12.58
C THR A 8 -27.62 -20.63 11.60
N LEU A 9 -27.20 -19.98 10.49
CA LEU A 9 -26.33 -20.59 9.47
C LEU A 9 -24.83 -20.26 9.60
N ILE A 10 -24.42 -19.44 10.58
CA ILE A 10 -23.02 -19.00 10.79
C ILE A 10 -22.41 -19.63 12.04
N SER A 11 -22.77 -20.88 12.36
CA SER A 11 -22.19 -21.61 13.51
C SER A 11 -21.50 -22.92 13.13
N LEU A 12 -21.31 -23.19 11.83
CA LEU A 12 -20.73 -24.45 11.35
C LEU A 12 -19.41 -24.28 10.58
N VAL A 13 -18.53 -23.39 11.02
CA VAL A 13 -17.12 -23.36 10.57
C VAL A 13 -16.20 -23.06 11.76
N CYS A 14 -16.21 -23.92 12.76
CA CYS A 14 -15.19 -23.93 13.79
C CYS A 14 -14.81 -25.38 14.09
N MET A 15 -13.92 -25.93 13.27
CA MET A 15 -13.22 -27.17 13.56
C MET A 15 -11.73 -26.92 13.32
N PRO A 16 -10.91 -26.82 14.38
CA PRO A 16 -9.48 -26.98 14.21
C PRO A 16 -9.25 -28.49 14.01
N LEU A 17 -8.85 -28.88 12.80
CA LEU A 17 -8.24 -30.18 12.57
C LEU A 17 -6.86 -30.19 13.23
N ALA A 18 -6.84 -30.38 14.55
CA ALA A 18 -5.72 -31.01 15.22
C ALA A 18 -5.83 -32.50 14.93
N HIS A 19 -4.91 -33.05 14.13
CA HIS A 19 -4.39 -34.43 14.14
C HIS A 19 -3.42 -34.59 12.94
N GLY A 20 -2.25 -33.98 13.06
CA GLY A 20 -1.08 -34.34 12.25
C GLY A 20 -0.14 -35.15 13.13
N GLN A 21 -0.25 -36.47 13.03
CA GLN A 21 0.67 -37.43 13.66
C GLN A 21 2.12 -37.08 13.26
N GLY A 22 3.04 -37.22 14.21
CA GLY A 22 4.46 -36.87 14.05
C GLY A 22 5.11 -37.47 12.81
N THR A 23 5.16 -36.71 11.73
CA THR A 23 6.24 -36.72 10.76
C THR A 23 7.44 -36.05 11.40
N PRO A 24 8.66 -36.64 11.35
CA PRO A 24 9.85 -35.87 11.70
C PRO A 24 9.86 -34.64 10.81
N ALA A 25 9.91 -33.46 11.43
CA ALA A 25 10.03 -32.21 10.71
C ALA A 25 11.22 -32.35 9.75
N PRO A 26 11.06 -32.11 8.44
CA PRO A 26 12.24 -31.94 7.59
C PRO A 26 13.03 -30.82 8.25
N ALA A 27 14.29 -31.11 8.58
CA ALA A 27 15.22 -30.11 9.08
C ALA A 27 15.03 -28.86 8.23
N ALA A 28 14.80 -27.71 8.88
CA ALA A 28 14.64 -26.44 8.19
C ALA A 28 15.80 -26.31 7.22
N ALA A 29 15.54 -26.55 5.94
CA ALA A 29 16.52 -26.36 4.90
C ALA A 29 16.90 -24.89 5.06
N ALA A 30 18.15 -24.64 5.45
CA ALA A 30 18.69 -23.28 5.54
C ALA A 30 18.23 -22.57 4.27
N ALA A 31 17.34 -21.59 4.45
CA ALA A 31 16.80 -20.85 3.32
C ALA A 31 18.01 -20.30 2.59
N LYS A 32 18.33 -20.88 1.43
CA LYS A 32 19.37 -20.32 0.57
C LYS A 32 18.93 -18.89 0.33
N GLU A 33 19.73 -17.96 0.81
CA GLU A 33 19.56 -16.55 0.51
C GLU A 33 19.62 -16.45 -1.01
N VAL A 34 18.45 -16.39 -1.65
CA VAL A 34 18.35 -16.21 -3.09
C VAL A 34 18.91 -14.82 -3.30
N ALA A 35 20.15 -14.75 -3.77
CA ALA A 35 20.75 -13.50 -4.19
C ALA A 35 19.76 -12.85 -5.16
N LEU A 36 19.14 -11.75 -4.74
CA LEU A 36 18.19 -11.02 -5.56
C LEU A 36 18.89 -10.72 -6.89
N ASP A 37 18.33 -11.24 -7.97
CA ASP A 37 18.80 -10.99 -9.32
C ASP A 37 18.95 -9.47 -9.50
N LYS A 38 20.15 -8.98 -9.77
CA LYS A 38 20.45 -7.54 -9.76
C LYS A 38 19.60 -6.77 -10.77
N ASP A 39 19.05 -7.46 -11.76
CA ASP A 39 18.30 -6.89 -12.86
C ASP A 39 16.79 -7.06 -12.74
N TRP A 40 16.27 -7.52 -11.59
CA TRP A 40 14.82 -7.75 -11.42
C TRP A 40 13.95 -6.49 -11.60
N ARG A 41 14.55 -5.29 -11.51
CA ARG A 41 13.91 -3.99 -11.78
C ARG A 41 14.36 -3.34 -13.10
N SER A 42 15.14 -4.02 -13.93
CA SER A 42 15.59 -3.43 -15.19
C SER A 42 14.38 -3.08 -16.05
N THR A 43 14.38 -1.83 -16.52
CA THR A 43 13.39 -1.31 -17.48
C THR A 43 14.07 -1.02 -18.82
N GLU A 44 15.23 -1.63 -19.07
CA GLU A 44 15.94 -1.51 -20.35
C GLU A 44 14.99 -1.83 -21.51
N GLY A 45 14.87 -0.90 -22.46
CA GLY A 45 13.90 -0.96 -23.57
C GLY A 45 12.59 -0.19 -23.35
N TYR A 46 12.27 0.26 -22.13
CA TYR A 46 11.07 1.07 -21.87
C TYR A 46 11.24 2.52 -22.38
N THR A 47 10.64 2.81 -23.53
CA THR A 47 10.95 4.03 -24.33
C THR A 47 10.08 5.25 -24.01
N PHE A 48 9.22 5.21 -22.98
CA PHE A 48 8.18 6.23 -22.74
C PHE A 48 8.29 6.96 -21.39
N PRO A 49 9.39 7.69 -21.11
CA PRO A 49 9.56 8.40 -19.85
C PRO A 49 8.53 9.53 -19.63
N ALA A 50 8.08 10.20 -20.70
CA ALA A 50 7.07 11.25 -20.60
C ALA A 50 5.69 10.71 -20.16
N LEU A 51 5.32 9.50 -20.62
CA LEU A 51 4.08 8.84 -20.19
C LEU A 51 4.17 8.38 -18.73
N ALA A 52 5.35 7.93 -18.29
CA ALA A 52 5.55 7.47 -16.93
C ALA A 52 5.26 8.58 -15.90
N LYS A 53 5.67 9.83 -16.18
CA LYS A 53 5.32 10.96 -15.31
C LYS A 53 3.82 11.20 -15.24
N THR A 54 3.13 11.30 -16.39
CA THR A 54 1.68 11.52 -16.42
C THR A 54 0.92 10.41 -15.70
N VAL A 55 1.32 9.15 -15.91
CA VAL A 55 0.71 8.01 -15.22
C VAL A 55 0.96 8.10 -13.71
N ALA A 56 2.17 8.42 -13.27
CA ALA A 56 2.48 8.60 -11.85
C ALA A 56 1.67 9.75 -11.23
N ASP A 57 1.52 10.88 -11.93
CA ASP A 57 0.69 11.99 -11.45
C ASP A 57 -0.78 11.56 -11.31
N MET A 58 -1.35 10.88 -12.32
CA MET A 58 -2.73 10.37 -12.28
C MET A 58 -2.97 9.32 -11.20
N GLN A 59 -2.00 8.42 -10.96
CA GLN A 59 -2.08 7.42 -9.89
C GLN A 59 -2.07 8.06 -8.49
N ASN A 60 -1.43 9.23 -8.35
CA ASN A 60 -1.29 9.93 -7.09
C ASN A 60 -2.30 11.07 -6.89
N LEU A 61 -3.08 11.41 -7.92
CA LEU A 61 -3.98 12.57 -7.93
C LEU A 61 -4.94 12.58 -6.73
N ALA A 62 -5.61 11.46 -6.46
CA ALA A 62 -6.57 11.39 -5.35
C ALA A 62 -5.89 11.64 -3.98
N HIS A 63 -4.65 11.16 -3.81
CA HIS A 63 -3.88 11.42 -2.60
C HIS A 63 -3.49 12.90 -2.50
N ALA A 64 -3.03 13.49 -3.61
CA ALA A 64 -2.71 14.91 -3.68
C ALA A 64 -3.94 15.79 -3.36
N MET A 65 -5.11 15.45 -3.89
CA MET A 65 -6.38 16.14 -3.58
C MET A 65 -6.70 16.11 -2.09
N HIS A 66 -6.57 14.96 -1.44
CA HIS A 66 -6.83 14.85 -0.01
C HIS A 66 -5.85 15.68 0.83
N LEU A 67 -4.57 15.72 0.44
CA LEU A 67 -3.59 16.58 1.10
C LEU A 67 -3.85 18.07 0.88
N ARG A 68 -4.42 18.46 -0.28
CA ARG A 68 -4.84 19.84 -0.54
C ARG A 68 -5.95 20.27 0.43
N ASP A 69 -6.89 19.39 0.73
CA ASP A 69 -7.94 19.67 1.71
C ASP A 69 -7.32 20.01 3.07
N TYR A 70 -6.38 19.19 3.55
CA TYR A 70 -5.65 19.45 4.79
C TYR A 70 -4.84 20.75 4.77
N CYS A 71 -4.19 21.06 3.65
CA CYS A 71 -3.46 22.32 3.49
C CYS A 71 -4.39 23.56 3.54
N SER A 72 -5.68 23.40 3.24
CA SER A 72 -6.66 24.49 3.25
C SER A 72 -7.45 24.59 4.56
N ASP A 73 -7.45 23.54 5.39
CA ASP A 73 -8.20 23.49 6.63
C ASP A 73 -7.33 23.94 7.82
N LEU A 74 -7.62 25.14 8.34
CA LEU A 74 -6.95 25.72 9.51
C LEU A 74 -7.17 24.94 10.81
N ARG A 75 -8.12 23.99 10.83
CA ARG A 75 -8.35 23.12 11.99
C ARG A 75 -7.33 21.99 12.08
N VAL A 76 -6.64 21.70 10.98
CA VAL A 76 -5.60 20.67 10.91
C VAL A 76 -4.27 21.30 11.31
N SER A 77 -3.51 20.63 12.17
CA SER A 77 -2.23 21.18 12.61
C SER A 77 -1.19 21.14 11.49
N ASP A 78 -0.37 22.19 11.42
CA ASP A 78 0.72 22.25 10.45
C ASP A 78 1.69 21.07 10.56
N GLU A 79 1.92 20.55 11.76
CA GLU A 79 2.78 19.39 11.98
C GLU A 79 2.23 18.14 11.28
N PHE A 80 0.92 17.90 11.41
CA PHE A 80 0.26 16.80 10.72
C PHE A 80 0.40 16.94 9.20
N VAL A 81 0.16 18.14 8.66
CA VAL A 81 0.30 18.40 7.21
C VAL A 81 1.74 18.17 6.75
N ARG A 82 2.73 18.66 7.50
CA ARG A 82 4.16 18.45 7.22
C ARG A 82 4.53 16.97 7.20
N GLU A 83 4.06 16.19 8.15
CA GLU A 83 4.31 14.75 8.21
C GLU A 83 3.72 14.03 6.98
N ARG A 84 2.48 14.34 6.63
CA ARG A 84 1.81 13.72 5.47
C ARG A 84 2.49 14.08 4.16
N LEU A 85 2.87 15.34 3.98
CA LEU A 85 3.66 15.79 2.83
C LEU A 85 5.03 15.08 2.75
N ALA A 86 5.70 14.88 3.88
CA ALA A 86 6.98 14.17 3.91
C ALA A 86 6.83 12.71 3.45
N ARG A 87 5.77 12.01 3.90
CA ARG A 87 5.49 10.64 3.45
C ARG A 87 5.13 10.61 1.95
N PHE A 88 4.33 11.55 1.48
CA PHE A 88 3.97 11.65 0.08
C PHE A 88 5.18 11.97 -0.82
N SER A 89 6.12 12.78 -0.31
CA SER A 89 7.40 13.06 -0.96
C SER A 89 8.24 11.79 -1.16
N GLN A 90 8.28 10.91 -0.15
CA GLN A 90 8.99 9.62 -0.25
C GLN A 90 8.34 8.69 -1.29
N LEU A 91 7.01 8.71 -1.39
CA LEU A 91 6.27 7.86 -2.33
C LEU A 91 6.46 8.32 -3.78
N THR A 92 6.45 9.63 -4.02
CA THR A 92 6.51 10.23 -5.35
C THR A 92 7.94 10.51 -5.83
N GLY A 93 8.92 10.49 -4.92
CA GLY A 93 10.30 10.88 -5.20
C GLY A 93 10.48 12.39 -5.45
N ARG A 94 9.46 13.20 -5.13
CA ARG A 94 9.45 14.66 -5.30
C ARG A 94 9.44 15.35 -3.94
N GLN A 95 9.93 16.58 -3.86
CA GLN A 95 9.76 17.40 -2.67
C GLN A 95 8.36 18.02 -2.68
N GLU A 96 7.45 17.48 -1.87
CA GLU A 96 6.06 17.92 -1.85
C GLU A 96 5.80 19.01 -0.81
N THR A 97 5.02 20.00 -1.22
CA THR A 97 4.57 21.15 -0.45
C THR A 97 3.09 21.38 -0.75
N CYS A 98 2.38 22.13 0.10
CA CYS A 98 0.99 22.50 -0.21
C CYS A 98 0.81 23.18 -1.58
N ARG A 99 1.87 23.82 -2.11
CA ARG A 99 1.84 24.45 -3.44
C ARG A 99 2.02 23.43 -4.58
N SER A 100 2.96 22.49 -4.45
CA SER A 100 3.28 21.53 -5.52
C SER A 100 2.16 20.52 -5.77
N LEU A 101 1.26 20.34 -4.80
CA LEU A 101 0.06 19.51 -4.98
C LEU A 101 -0.90 20.05 -6.05
N LEU A 102 -0.76 21.31 -6.48
CA LEU A 102 -1.56 21.90 -7.56
C LEU A 102 -1.13 21.42 -8.95
N ASP A 103 0.05 20.79 -9.06
CA ASP A 103 0.63 20.31 -10.32
C ASP A 103 0.28 18.83 -10.62
N TYR A 104 -0.58 18.23 -9.79
CA TYR A 104 -1.15 16.89 -9.97
C TYR A 104 -2.56 17.01 -10.57
#